data_AF-A0A7R9WF60-F1
#
_entry.id   AF-A0A7R9WF60-F1
#
_cell.length_a   1.000
_cell.length_b   1.000
_cell.length_c   1.000
_cell.angle_alpha   90.00
_cell.angle_beta   90.00
_cell.angle_gamma   90.00
#
_symmetry.space_group_name_H-M   'P 1'
#
loop_
_entity.id
_entity.type
_entity.pdbx_description
1 polymer ?
#
loop_
_entity_poly.entity_id
_entity_poly.type
_entity_poly.pdbx_seq_one_letter_code
_entity_poly.pdbx_strand_id
1 'polypeptide(L)'
;GERFRSKSLECHGFSWYLALYPRGNRTSTDGEEFVSVYLCKKKGGGKAVKAEFSFRLGSSVRINTISVNFENAKTGHGCPEIVKRDKALTLLTNGDLLIEVDLQVHVDSAQPLLPKYNFPRAMLDLLQSGKRSDVTYIV
;
A
#
# COMPACT_ATOMS: atom_id res chain seq x y z
N GLY A 1 6.57 -8.59 -23.72
CA GLY A 1 5.70 -8.17 -24.83
C GLY A 1 5.25 -6.73 -24.67
N GLU A 2 4.20 -6.39 -25.41
CA GLU A 2 3.47 -5.11 -25.32
C GLU A 2 2.96 -4.87 -23.90
N ARG A 3 2.84 -3.59 -23.51
CA ARG A 3 2.46 -3.17 -22.16
C ARG A 3 1.35 -2.14 -22.20
N PHE A 4 0.31 -2.40 -21.42
CA PHE A 4 -0.73 -1.42 -21.09
C PHE A 4 -0.42 -0.76 -19.75
N ARG A 5 -0.64 0.56 -19.68
CA ARG A 5 -0.45 1.35 -18.47
C ARG A 5 -1.77 1.93 -18.03
N SER A 6 -2.15 1.76 -16.77
CA SER A 6 -3.31 2.45 -16.22
C SER A 6 -3.09 3.97 -16.19
N LYS A 7 -4.17 4.71 -15.93
CA LYS A 7 -4.05 6.08 -15.45
C LYS A 7 -3.26 6.10 -14.13
N SER A 8 -2.60 7.22 -13.86
CA SER A 8 -1.91 7.43 -12.60
C SER A 8 -2.91 7.65 -11.47
N LEU A 9 -2.57 7.16 -10.28
CA LEU A 9 -3.28 7.40 -9.03
C LEU A 9 -2.33 8.05 -8.03
N GLU A 10 -2.81 9.02 -7.27
CA GLU A 10 -2.02 9.68 -6.22
C GLU A 10 -2.41 9.11 -4.86
N CYS A 11 -1.44 8.67 -4.08
CA CYS A 11 -1.65 8.09 -2.76
C CYS A 11 -0.48 8.45 -1.84
N HIS A 12 -0.76 9.10 -0.71
CA HIS A 12 0.25 9.52 0.28
C HIS A 12 1.41 10.34 -0.31
N GLY A 13 1.13 11.22 -1.28
CA GLY A 13 2.15 12.06 -1.93
C GLY A 13 3.01 11.33 -2.98
N PHE A 14 2.65 10.10 -3.33
CA PHE A 14 3.29 9.31 -4.37
C PHE A 14 2.33 9.04 -5.52
N SER A 15 2.87 9.09 -6.73
CA SER A 15 2.14 8.79 -7.97
C SER A 15 2.40 7.34 -8.37
N TRP A 16 1.33 6.55 -8.50
CA TRP A 16 1.38 5.12 -8.82
C TRP A 16 0.65 4.82 -10.13
N TYR A 17 0.95 3.69 -10.73
CA TYR A 17 0.21 3.15 -11.88
C TYR A 17 0.38 1.63 -11.96
N LEU A 18 -0.56 0.96 -12.63
CA LEU A 18 -0.47 -0.44 -12.98
C LEU A 18 0.16 -0.60 -14.36
N ALA A 19 1.03 -1.60 -14.49
CA ALA A 19 1.60 -2.07 -15.75
C ALA A 19 1.13 -3.51 -16.00
N LEU A 20 0.35 -3.69 -17.07
CA LEU A 20 -0.17 -4.97 -17.52
C LEU A 20 0.57 -5.42 -18.77
N TYR A 21 1.00 -6.68 -18.79
CA TYR A 21 1.59 -7.34 -19.96
C TYR A 21 0.73 -8.57 -20.30
N PRO A 22 -0.18 -8.48 -21.29
CA PRO A 22 -1.09 -9.58 -21.61
C PRO A 22 -0.41 -10.85 -22.16
N ARG A 23 0.82 -10.71 -22.68
CA ARG A 23 1.66 -11.79 -23.20
C ARG A 23 2.97 -11.92 -22.41
N GLY A 24 2.92 -11.57 -21.14
CA GLY A 24 4.08 -11.65 -20.27
C GLY A 24 5.18 -10.64 -20.64
N ASN A 25 6.28 -10.73 -19.90
CA ASN A 25 7.47 -9.93 -20.15
C ASN A 25 8.74 -10.79 -20.07
N ARG A 26 9.89 -10.14 -20.18
CA ARG A 26 11.22 -10.77 -20.10
C ARG A 26 11.56 -11.45 -18.77
N THR A 27 10.71 -11.31 -17.75
CA THR A 27 10.85 -11.99 -16.45
C THR A 27 9.91 -13.18 -16.27
N SER A 28 9.05 -13.47 -17.26
CA SER A 28 8.22 -14.68 -17.30
C SER A 28 9.05 -15.85 -17.87
N THR A 29 8.97 -17.04 -17.27
CA THR A 29 9.72 -18.22 -17.73
C THR A 29 9.16 -18.79 -19.04
N ASP A 30 7.83 -18.83 -19.17
CA ASP A 30 7.14 -19.28 -20.39
C ASP A 30 6.52 -18.08 -21.12
N GLY A 31 7.39 -17.20 -21.61
CA GLY A 31 7.00 -15.96 -22.29
C GLY A 31 5.87 -16.18 -23.31
N GLU A 32 4.85 -15.33 -23.22
CA GLU A 32 3.57 -15.36 -23.96
C GLU A 32 2.43 -16.22 -23.40
N GLU A 33 2.69 -17.17 -22.50
CA GLU A 33 1.62 -17.98 -21.89
C GLU A 33 0.93 -17.30 -20.73
N PHE A 34 1.61 -16.39 -20.05
CA PHE A 34 1.13 -15.76 -18.83
C PHE A 34 0.85 -14.27 -19.00
N VAL A 35 -0.10 -13.78 -18.21
CA VAL A 35 -0.30 -12.35 -17.99
C VAL A 35 0.61 -11.90 -16.85
N SER A 36 1.25 -10.74 -17.00
CA SER A 36 2.01 -10.11 -15.91
C SER A 36 1.36 -8.81 -15.45
N VAL A 37 1.33 -8.57 -14.14
CA VAL A 37 0.81 -7.32 -13.56
C VAL A 37 1.80 -6.79 -12.53
N TYR A 38 2.09 -5.49 -12.61
CA TYR A 38 2.98 -4.80 -11.69
C TYR A 38 2.33 -3.52 -11.19
N LEU A 39 2.52 -3.25 -9.90
CA LEU A 39 2.33 -1.93 -9.32
C LEU A 39 3.66 -1.17 -9.49
N CYS A 40 3.58 0.05 -10.00
CA CYS A 40 4.74 0.88 -10.25
C CYS A 40 4.59 2.22 -9.56
N LYS A 41 5.63 2.63 -8.85
CA LYS A 41 5.80 4.01 -8.39
C LYS A 41 6.41 4.84 -9.52
N LYS A 42 5.85 6.01 -9.82
CA LYS A 42 6.41 6.95 -10.79
C LYS A 42 7.69 7.54 -10.22
N LYS A 43 8.71 7.71 -11.07
CA LYS A 43 9.96 8.37 -10.68
C LYS A 43 9.66 9.82 -10.27
N GLY A 44 10.05 10.18 -9.05
CA GLY A 44 9.98 11.54 -8.51
C GLY A 44 11.05 11.71 -7.43
N GLY A 45 11.39 12.95 -7.07
CA GLY A 45 12.44 13.27 -6.08
C GLY A 45 12.11 12.91 -4.63
N GLY A 46 11.18 11.98 -4.39
CA GLY A 46 10.77 11.53 -3.06
C GLY A 46 11.74 10.51 -2.46
N LYS A 47 11.49 10.09 -1.20
CA LYS A 47 12.22 9.01 -0.54
C LYS A 47 11.69 7.64 -0.98
N ALA A 48 12.46 6.58 -0.70
CA ALA A 48 11.94 5.22 -0.75
C ALA A 48 10.71 5.09 0.17
N VAL A 49 9.75 4.25 -0.20
CA VAL A 49 8.51 4.11 0.56
C VAL A 49 8.11 2.64 0.67
N LYS A 50 7.82 2.19 1.88
CA LYS A 50 7.27 0.85 2.10
C LYS A 50 5.80 0.86 1.71
N ALA A 51 5.39 -0.11 0.90
CA ALA A 51 4.00 -0.30 0.54
C ALA A 51 3.63 -1.77 0.57
N GLU A 52 2.38 -2.03 0.93
CA GLU A 52 1.74 -3.32 0.88
C GLU A 52 0.65 -3.27 -0.18
N PHE A 53 0.60 -4.27 -1.05
CA PHE A 53 -0.41 -4.31 -2.07
C PHE A 53 -0.84 -5.73 -2.41
N SER A 54 -2.08 -5.87 -2.88
CA SER A 54 -2.59 -7.13 -3.43
C SER A 54 -3.30 -6.88 -4.75
N PHE A 55 -3.38 -7.90 -5.60
CA PHE A 55 -4.11 -7.83 -6.86
C PHE A 55 -5.31 -8.77 -6.84
N ARG A 56 -6.39 -8.33 -7.49
CA ARG A 56 -7.55 -9.16 -7.80
C ARG A 56 -7.86 -9.05 -9.28
N LEU A 57 -7.96 -10.19 -9.95
CA LEU A 57 -8.29 -10.30 -11.36
C LEU A 57 -9.62 -11.04 -11.49
N GLY A 58 -10.65 -10.32 -11.94
CA GLY A 58 -12.02 -10.82 -11.92
C GLY A 58 -12.45 -11.34 -10.54
N SER A 59 -13.33 -12.33 -10.51
CA SER A 59 -13.84 -12.92 -9.26
C SER A 59 -12.97 -14.04 -8.69
N SER A 60 -12.04 -14.60 -9.48
CA SER A 60 -11.43 -15.92 -9.18
C SER A 60 -9.94 -15.87 -8.86
N VAL A 61 -9.22 -14.82 -9.28
CA VAL A 61 -7.77 -14.75 -9.10
C VAL A 61 -7.44 -13.67 -8.08
N ARG A 62 -6.82 -14.07 -6.97
CA ARG A 62 -6.33 -13.16 -5.94
C ARG A 62 -4.88 -13.50 -5.62
N ILE A 63 -4.05 -12.48 -5.58
CA ILE A 63 -2.67 -12.60 -5.13
C ILE A 63 -2.60 -12.17 -3.67
N ASN A 64 -1.80 -12.90 -2.89
CA ASN A 64 -1.53 -12.56 -1.50
C ASN A 64 -0.84 -11.19 -1.40
N THR A 65 -0.96 -10.56 -0.24
CA THR A 65 -0.34 -9.25 0.00
C THR A 65 1.18 -9.33 -0.17
N ILE A 66 1.71 -8.43 -0.99
CA ILE A 66 3.14 -8.23 -1.25
C ILE A 66 3.58 -6.99 -0.47
N SER A 67 4.53 -7.16 0.45
CA SER A 67 5.13 -6.06 1.22
C SER A 67 6.52 -5.74 0.67
N VAL A 68 6.70 -4.54 0.10
CA VAL A 68 7.93 -4.16 -0.58
C VAL A 68 8.29 -2.70 -0.32
N ASN A 69 9.59 -2.42 -0.28
CA ASN A 69 10.12 -1.06 -0.28
C ASN A 69 10.32 -0.57 -1.71
N PHE A 70 9.54 0.43 -2.14
CA PHE A 70 9.65 1.06 -3.45
C PHE A 70 10.76 2.12 -3.42
N GLU A 71 11.91 1.75 -3.96
CA GLU A 71 13.07 2.62 -4.12
C GLU A 71 12.80 3.78 -5.11
N ASN A 72 13.76 4.69 -5.22
CA ASN A 72 13.67 5.86 -6.12
C ASN A 72 13.96 5.52 -7.58
N ALA A 73 14.65 4.41 -7.83
CA ALA A 73 14.79 3.85 -9.18
C ALA A 73 13.41 3.37 -9.66
N LYS A 74 13.20 3.27 -10.99
CA LYS A 74 11.96 2.72 -11.55
C LYS A 74 11.85 1.24 -11.15
N THR A 75 11.25 0.95 -9.99
CA THR A 75 10.95 -0.41 -9.57
C THR A 75 9.45 -0.63 -9.66
N GLY A 76 9.07 -1.57 -10.52
CA GLY A 76 7.75 -2.16 -10.53
C GLY A 76 7.82 -3.46 -9.76
N HIS A 77 6.88 -3.68 -8.85
CA HIS A 77 6.76 -4.92 -8.10
C HIS A 77 5.41 -5.55 -8.37
N GLY A 78 5.39 -6.87 -8.51
CA GLY A 78 4.18 -7.59 -8.86
C GLY A 78 4.48 -9.01 -9.30
N CYS A 79 3.59 -9.55 -10.13
CA CYS A 79 3.59 -10.95 -10.51
C CYS A 79 3.88 -11.09 -12.00
N PRO A 80 5.05 -11.64 -12.40
CA PRO A 80 5.35 -11.93 -13.80
C PRO A 80 4.39 -12.96 -14.41
N GLU A 81 3.81 -13.82 -13.56
CA GLU A 81 2.96 -14.94 -13.96
C GLU A 81 1.71 -14.96 -13.07
N ILE A 82 0.92 -13.89 -13.14
CA ILE A 82 -0.25 -13.76 -12.26
C ILE A 82 -1.34 -14.79 -12.58
N VAL A 83 -1.50 -15.09 -13.88
CA VAL A 83 -2.48 -16.05 -14.40
C VAL A 83 -2.06 -16.46 -15.82
N LYS A 84 -2.34 -17.71 -16.20
CA LYS A 84 -2.22 -18.12 -17.61
C LYS A 84 -3.23 -17.38 -18.50
N ARG A 85 -2.89 -17.16 -19.76
CA ARG A 85 -3.66 -16.35 -20.70
C ARG A 85 -5.01 -16.97 -21.04
N ASP A 86 -5.04 -18.27 -21.30
CA ASP A 86 -6.27 -19.06 -21.45
C ASP A 86 -7.21 -18.88 -20.25
N LYS A 87 -6.69 -18.93 -19.03
CA LYS A 87 -7.48 -18.64 -17.83
C LYS A 87 -7.88 -17.17 -17.75
N ALA A 88 -7.03 -16.21 -18.12
CA ALA A 88 -7.35 -14.79 -18.16
C ALA A 88 -8.53 -14.48 -19.09
N LEU A 89 -8.62 -15.16 -20.23
CA LEU A 89 -9.74 -15.03 -21.17
C LEU A 89 -11.08 -15.42 -20.54
N THR A 90 -11.08 -16.37 -19.59
CA THR A 90 -12.31 -16.73 -18.84
C THR A 90 -12.73 -15.71 -17.79
N LEU A 91 -11.86 -14.75 -17.46
CA LEU A 91 -12.13 -13.70 -16.46
C LEU A 91 -12.69 -12.43 -17.10
N LEU A 92 -12.75 -12.37 -18.42
CA LEU A 92 -13.28 -11.22 -19.13
C LEU A 92 -14.78 -11.09 -18.90
N THR A 93 -15.22 -9.87 -18.60
CA THR A 93 -16.64 -9.52 -18.53
C THR A 93 -16.93 -8.53 -19.64
N ASN A 94 -17.74 -8.93 -20.62
CA ASN A 94 -18.01 -8.12 -21.83
C ASN A 94 -16.75 -7.70 -22.61
N GLY A 95 -15.70 -8.53 -22.58
CA GLY A 95 -14.41 -8.23 -23.22
C GLY A 95 -13.42 -7.46 -22.35
N ASP A 96 -13.83 -6.99 -21.18
CA ASP A 96 -12.98 -6.24 -20.26
C ASP A 96 -12.38 -7.14 -19.17
N LEU A 97 -11.09 -6.94 -18.88
CA LEU A 97 -10.41 -7.55 -17.73
C LEU A 97 -10.36 -6.55 -16.58
N LEU A 98 -11.16 -6.77 -15.54
CA LEU A 98 -11.09 -5.97 -14.32
C LEU A 98 -9.89 -6.41 -13.46
N ILE A 99 -9.01 -5.45 -13.18
CA ILE A 99 -7.87 -5.60 -12.28
C ILE A 99 -8.05 -4.60 -11.14
N GLU A 100 -8.22 -5.11 -9.93
CA GLU A 100 -8.27 -4.31 -8.71
C GLU A 100 -6.93 -4.40 -7.99
N VAL A 101 -6.52 -3.28 -7.39
CA VAL A 101 -5.33 -3.19 -6.55
C VAL A 101 -5.72 -2.59 -5.20
N ASP A 102 -5.51 -3.36 -4.15
CA ASP A 102 -5.61 -2.86 -2.78
C ASP A 102 -4.21 -2.37 -2.40
N LEU A 103 -4.03 -1.06 -2.15
CA LEU A 103 -2.73 -0.44 -1.88
C LEU A 103 -2.73 0.26 -0.52
N GLN A 104 -1.77 -0.11 0.33
CA GLN A 104 -1.48 0.53 1.61
C GLN A 104 -0.04 1.07 1.61
N VAL A 105 0.09 2.39 1.68
CA VAL A 105 1.40 3.05 1.71
C VAL A 105 1.75 3.39 3.15
N HIS A 106 2.91 2.92 3.61
CA HIS A 106 3.42 3.21 4.94
C HIS A 106 4.32 4.45 4.85
N VAL A 107 3.81 5.57 5.35
CA VAL A 107 4.59 6.80 5.51
C VAL A 107 5.08 6.84 6.94
N ASP A 108 6.35 7.16 7.14
CA ASP A 108 6.88 7.47 8.46
C ASP A 108 6.19 8.74 8.99
N SER A 109 5.04 8.57 9.66
CA SER A 109 4.51 9.61 10.52
C SER A 109 5.36 9.58 11.78
N ALA A 110 6.45 10.33 11.78
CA ALA A 110 7.14 10.70 13.00
C ALA A 110 6.20 11.63 13.81
N GLN A 111 5.22 11.03 14.47
CA GLN A 111 4.76 11.40 15.80
C GLN A 111 3.82 10.29 16.28
N PRO A 112 4.19 9.54 17.35
CA PRO A 112 3.19 8.72 18.02
C PRO A 112 2.02 9.63 18.39
N LEU A 113 0.80 9.13 18.24
CA LEU A 113 -0.39 9.75 18.80
C LEU A 113 -0.23 9.73 20.32
N LEU A 114 0.51 10.69 20.87
CA LEU A 114 0.47 10.99 22.27
C LEU A 114 -0.95 11.53 22.50
N PRO A 115 -1.78 10.83 23.28
CA PRO A 115 -3.02 11.44 23.72
C PRO A 115 -2.63 12.75 24.40
N LYS A 116 -3.36 13.84 24.15
CA LYS A 116 -3.20 15.10 24.89
C LYS A 116 -3.58 14.85 26.35
N TYR A 117 -2.75 14.13 27.09
CA TYR A 117 -2.98 13.78 28.47
C TYR A 117 -2.67 15.01 29.32
N ASN A 118 -3.72 15.68 29.77
CA ASN A 118 -3.67 16.78 30.75
C ASN A 118 -3.37 16.28 32.18
N PHE A 119 -2.80 15.09 32.33
CA PHE A 119 -2.50 14.48 33.64
C PHE A 119 -1.68 15.40 34.55
N PRO A 120 -0.63 16.11 34.05
CA PRO A 120 0.13 17.04 34.88
C PRO A 120 -0.71 18.20 35.41
N ARG A 121 -1.65 18.72 34.61
CA ARG A 121 -2.55 19.82 35.01
C ARG A 121 -3.59 19.37 36.02
N ALA A 122 -4.26 18.24 35.75
CA ALA A 122 -5.24 17.69 36.67
C ALA A 122 -4.60 17.30 38.02
N MET A 123 -3.38 16.77 38.01
CA MET A 123 -2.64 16.45 39.23
C MET A 123 -2.19 17.71 39.98
N LEU A 124 -1.74 18.76 39.29
CA LEU A 124 -1.42 20.04 39.90
C LEU A 124 -2.66 20.67 40.56
N ASP A 125 -3.80 20.66 39.87
CA ASP A 125 -5.07 21.18 40.41
C ASP A 125 -5.49 20.40 41.66
N LEU A 126 -5.30 19.07 41.70
CA LEU A 126 -5.57 18.27 42.90
C LEU A 126 -4.63 18.61 44.05
N LEU A 127 -3.33 18.77 43.78
CA LEU A 127 -2.33 19.16 44.78
C LEU A 127 -2.56 20.58 45.33
N GLN A 128 -2.96 21.53 44.48
CA GLN A 128 -3.20 22.91 44.85
C GLN A 128 -4.56 23.13 45.51
N SER A 129 -5.61 22.43 45.05
CA SER A 129 -6.96 22.60 45.59
C SER A 129 -7.19 21.88 46.92
N GLY A 130 -6.33 20.92 47.28
CA GLY A 130 -6.50 20.08 48.48
C GLY A 130 -7.75 19.18 48.42
N LYS A 131 -8.45 19.13 47.28
CA LYS A 131 -9.63 18.27 47.13
C LYS A 131 -9.21 16.81 47.24
N ARG A 132 -9.82 16.10 48.20
CA ARG A 132 -9.55 14.68 48.53
C ARG A 132 -8.22 14.44 49.25
N SER A 133 -7.61 15.44 49.90
CA SER A 133 -6.52 15.18 50.83
C SER A 133 -7.04 14.42 52.05
N ASP A 134 -6.47 13.26 52.33
CA ASP A 134 -6.70 12.42 53.51
C ASP A 134 -5.65 12.64 54.62
N VAL A 135 -4.67 13.51 54.37
CA VAL A 135 -3.58 13.85 55.29
C VAL A 135 -3.45 15.37 55.42
N THR A 136 -3.26 15.85 56.65
CA THR A 136 -2.92 17.25 56.95
C THR A 136 -1.44 17.35 57.27
N TYR A 137 -0.69 18.15 56.51
CA TYR A 137 0.70 18.45 56.83
C TYR A 137 0.74 19.63 57.80
N ILE A 138 1.28 19.39 59.00
CA ILE A 138 1.62 20.44 59.96
C ILE A 138 3.09 20.77 59.72
N VAL A 139 3.37 22.02 59.30
CA VAL A 139 4.73 22.56 59.18
C VAL A 139 5.09 23.29 60.46
#